data_AF-A0A7C1AIS8-F1
#
_entry.id   AF-A0A7C1AIS8-F1
#
_cell.length_a   1.000
_cell.length_b   1.000
_cell.length_c   1.000
_cell.angle_alpha   90.00
_cell.angle_beta   90.00
_cell.angle_gamma   90.00
#
_symmetry.space_group_name_H-M   'P 1'
#
loop_
_entity.id
_entity.type
_entity.pdbx_description
1 polymer ?
#
loop_
_entity_poly.entity_id
_entity_poly.type
_entity_poly.pdbx_seq_one_letter_code
_entity_poly.pdbx_strand_id
1 'polypeptide(L)' 'PYCAAIRGYVDAVIIPRDTRPRIIGALKIMCSKREIRPPKKHGNIPV' A
#
# COMPACT_ATOMS: atom_id res chain seq x y z
N PRO A 1 -8.50 -9.91 -11.45
CA PRO A 1 -7.65 -8.71 -11.20
C PRO A 1 -8.03 -7.49 -12.06
N TYR A 2 -8.44 -7.68 -13.31
CA TYR A 2 -8.64 -6.57 -14.26
C TYR A 2 -9.79 -5.62 -13.90
N CYS A 3 -10.93 -6.12 -13.39
CA CYS A 3 -12.02 -5.25 -12.92
C CYS A 3 -11.60 -4.35 -11.75
N ALA A 4 -10.73 -4.85 -10.87
CA ALA A 4 -10.18 -4.07 -9.75
C ALA A 4 -9.13 -3.04 -10.24
N ALA A 5 -8.32 -3.41 -11.25
CA ALA A 5 -7.36 -2.51 -11.88
C ALA A 5 -8.06 -1.35 -12.61
N ILE A 6 -9.15 -1.62 -13.32
CA ILE A 6 -9.96 -0.56 -13.98
C ILE A 6 -10.51 0.45 -12.97
N ARG A 7 -10.81 0.00 -11.75
CA ARG A 7 -11.31 0.85 -10.66
C ARG A 7 -10.21 1.51 -9.83
N GLY A 8 -8.93 1.22 -10.11
CA GLY A 8 -7.80 1.75 -9.35
C GLY A 8 -7.66 1.16 -7.94
N TYR A 9 -8.32 0.04 -7.62
CA TYR A 9 -8.13 -0.64 -6.33
C TYR A 9 -6.79 -1.37 -6.24
N VAL A 10 -6.22 -1.69 -7.41
CA VAL A 10 -4.89 -2.30 -7.53
C VAL A 10 -4.10 -1.44 -8.51
N ASP A 11 -2.90 -1.03 -8.11
CA ASP A 11 -2.06 -0.12 -8.89
C ASP A 11 -1.57 -0.75 -10.21
N ALA A 12 -1.29 -2.06 -10.20
CA ALA A 12 -0.82 -2.77 -11.39
C ALA A 12 -1.02 -4.29 -11.31
N VAL A 13 -1.24 -4.92 -12.47
CA VAL A 13 -1.12 -6.37 -12.67
C VAL A 13 0.29 -6.66 -13.17
N ILE A 14 1.01 -7.58 -12.51
CA ILE A 14 2.46 -7.79 -12.71
C ILE A 14 2.76 -9.26 -12.98
N ILE A 15 3.89 -9.54 -13.64
CA ILE A 15 4.37 -10.91 -13.81
C ILE A 15 4.98 -11.38 -12.49
N PRO A 16 4.79 -12.65 -12.05
CA PRO A 16 5.27 -13.12 -10.76
C PRO A 16 6.76 -12.87 -10.48
N ARG A 17 7.62 -12.99 -11.50
CA ARG A 17 9.08 -12.75 -11.39
C ARG A 17 9.44 -11.29 -11.06
N ASP A 18 8.57 -10.33 -11.38
CA ASP A 18 8.82 -8.90 -11.18
C ASP A 18 8.42 -8.42 -9.78
N THR A 19 7.86 -9.31 -8.95
CA THR A 19 7.39 -8.99 -7.60
C THR A 19 8.51 -8.42 -6.73
N ARG A 20 9.68 -9.07 -6.71
CA ARG A 20 10.82 -8.66 -5.88
C ARG A 20 11.36 -7.26 -6.25
N PRO A 21 11.72 -6.96 -7.51
CA PRO A 21 12.21 -5.62 -7.85
C PRO A 21 11.14 -4.53 -7.61
N ARG A 22 9.84 -4.83 -7.81
CA ARG A 22 8.76 -3.88 -7.51
C ARG A 22 8.63 -3.58 -6.03
N ILE A 23 8.71 -4.58 -5.15
CA ILE A 23 8.68 -4.37 -3.70
C ILE A 23 9.85 -3.50 -3.26
N ILE A 24 11.06 -3.77 -3.76
CA ILE A 24 12.26 -2.98 -3.43
C ILE A 24 12.06 -1.51 -3.84
N GLY A 25 11.54 -1.25 -5.04
CA GLY A 25 11.24 0.11 -5.50
C GLY A 25 10.20 0.82 -4.64
N ALA A 26 9.09 0.12 -4.33
CA ALA A 26 8.03 0.67 -3.49
C ALA A 26 8.52 1.03 -2.09
N LEU A 27 9.30 0.16 -1.44
CA LEU A 27 9.87 0.43 -0.12
C LEU A 27 10.83 1.61 -0.11
N LYS A 28 11.66 1.77 -1.16
CA LYS A 28 12.56 2.92 -1.30
C LYS A 28 11.78 4.25 -1.35
N ILE A 29 10.69 4.30 -2.12
CA ILE A 29 9.84 5.49 -2.24
C ILE A 29 9.12 5.78 -0.92
N MET A 30 8.61 4.74 -0.26
CA MET A 30 7.80 4.87 0.95
C MET A 30 8.61 5.15 2.22
N CYS A 31 9.95 5.05 2.15
CA CYS A 31 10.85 5.17 3.30
C CYS A 31 10.71 6.50 4.06
N SER A 32 10.36 7.59 3.39
CA SER A 32 10.18 8.91 4.00
C SER A 32 8.73 9.27 4.34
N LYS A 33 7.77 8.38 4.10
CA LYS A 33 6.34 8.68 4.29
C LYS A 33 6.02 8.93 5.77
N ARG A 34 5.39 10.07 6.06
CA ARG A 34 4.86 10.42 7.38
C ARG A 34 3.38 10.74 7.27
N GLU A 35 2.57 10.22 8.19
CA GLU A 35 1.13 10.47 8.28
C GLU A 35 0.81 11.01 9.68
N ILE A 36 0.00 12.06 9.77
CA ILE A 36 -0.49 12.60 11.04
C ILE A 36 -1.93 12.15 11.19
N ARG A 37 -2.27 11.62 12.38
CA ARG A 37 -3.62 11.22 12.75
C ARG A 37 -4.18 12.16 13.82
N PRO A 38 -5.50 12.36 13.90
CA PRO A 38 -6.11 13.17 14.95
C PRO A 38 -5.70 12.70 16.36
N PRO A 39 -5.49 13.62 17.32
CA PRO A 39 -5.06 13.28 18.66
C PRO A 39 -6.15 12.49 19.40
N LYS A 40 -5.76 11.39 20.04
CA LYS A 40 -6.64 10.54 20.87
C LYS A 40 -5.82 9.81 21.93
N LYS A 41 -6.44 9.45 23.06
CA LYS A 41 -5.77 8.66 24.12
C LYS A 41 -5.41 7.26 23.64
N HIS A 42 -6.33 6.58 22.97
CA HIS A 42 -6.14 5.26 22.36
C HIS A 42 -7.16 5.03 21.24
N GLY A 43 -7.00 3.95 20.48
CA GLY A 43 -8.05 3.46 19.56
C GLY A 43 -9.19 2.78 20.30
N ASN A 44 -10.26 2.47 19.56
CA ASN A 44 -11.35 1.60 20.02
C ASN A 44 -11.50 0.47 18.99
N ILE A 45 -10.57 -0.49 19.00
CA ILE A 45 -10.63 -1.66 18.11
C ILE A 45 -11.74 -2.58 18.64
N PRO A 46 -12.72 -2.99 17.82
CA PRO A 46 -13.74 -3.96 18.24
C PRO A 46 -13.10 -5.25 18.74
N VAL A 47 -13.62 -5.79 19.85
CA VAL A 47 -13.26 -7.09 20.42
C VAL A 47 -14.32 -8.13 20.12
#